data_AF-A0A7J7D6Q8-F1
#
_entry.id   AF-A0A7J7D6Q8-F1
#
_cell.length_a   1.000
_cell.length_b   1.000
_cell.length_c   1.000
_cell.angle_alpha   90.00
_cell.angle_beta   90.00
_cell.angle_gamma   90.00
#
_symmetry.space_group_name_H-M   'P 1'
#
loop_
_entity.id
_entity.type
_entity.pdbx_description
1 polymer ?
#
loop_
_entity_poly.entity_id
_entity_poly.type
_entity_poly.pdbx_seq_one_letter_code
_entity_poly.pdbx_strand_id
1 'polypeptide(L)'
;MATLVFMAFPIPSPIQPPLLSTTITSITRRSLLLSTALSPLPAITSSPPLDTKITDRVFMDFSICPNYSRSDRTVSDSLPSICADTTPLGRVVIGLYGHLVPLTVSNFKTMCTSSLPSYKNTLIHKIFPGQFFLAGRQGIKEKGELHPPLDLARNTESVDSRAFLLRHSRPGVVSLCLSENDDDDDVKLDPDYRNVEFLITTGPGPCPQLDNKNIVFGTVLEGLDVVREIASIPTYKPSERIRQFNDLAEFLGDERAQNARALWNKPLKAVYISDCGELKLLDSGSTKNLPSIRLAIRPKTIPFALNRTYLNNMLGSNENQLATLSS
;
A
#
# COMPACT_ATOMS: atom_id res chain seq x y z
N MET A 1 -55.28 47.78 12.53
CA MET A 1 -54.55 48.98 12.08
C MET A 1 -53.05 48.70 12.20
N ALA A 2 -52.44 48.20 11.14
CA ALA A 2 -51.00 48.23 10.92
C ALA A 2 -50.77 47.99 9.42
N THR A 3 -50.48 49.08 8.72
CA THR A 3 -50.30 49.17 7.27
C THR A 3 -48.89 48.69 6.91
N LEU A 4 -48.78 47.70 6.03
CA LEU A 4 -47.51 47.24 5.46
C LEU A 4 -47.06 48.24 4.38
N VAL A 5 -45.88 48.84 4.57
CA VAL A 5 -45.22 49.72 3.59
C VAL A 5 -44.35 48.86 2.67
N PHE A 6 -44.70 48.78 1.39
CA PHE A 6 -43.85 48.20 0.34
C PHE A 6 -42.76 49.21 -0.05
N MET A 7 -41.50 48.88 0.21
CA MET A 7 -40.33 49.57 -0.35
C MET A 7 -39.95 48.89 -1.67
N ALA A 8 -40.11 49.59 -2.79
CA ALA A 8 -39.67 49.14 -4.10
C ALA A 8 -38.19 49.51 -4.32
N PHE A 9 -37.33 48.52 -4.56
CA PHE A 9 -35.96 48.73 -5.02
C PHE A 9 -35.91 48.76 -6.57
N PRO A 10 -35.09 49.62 -7.19
CA PRO A 10 -35.02 49.73 -8.64
C PRO A 10 -34.22 48.56 -9.26
N ILE A 11 -34.73 48.06 -10.38
CA ILE A 11 -34.15 46.99 -11.20
C ILE A 11 -32.98 47.58 -12.03
N PRO A 12 -31.80 46.96 -12.08
CA PRO A 12 -30.72 47.41 -12.95
C PRO A 12 -30.95 46.99 -14.40
N SER A 13 -30.68 47.91 -15.33
CA SER A 13 -30.82 47.74 -16.78
C SER A 13 -29.77 46.77 -17.37
N PRO A 14 -30.06 46.08 -18.49
CA PRO A 14 -29.12 45.14 -19.09
C PRO A 14 -27.96 45.85 -19.80
N ILE A 15 -26.74 45.40 -19.54
CA ILE A 15 -25.50 45.86 -20.15
C ILE A 15 -25.36 45.23 -21.55
N GLN A 16 -25.27 46.05 -22.60
CA GLN A 16 -24.93 45.60 -23.96
C GLN A 16 -23.42 45.32 -24.09
N PRO A 17 -22.99 44.25 -24.81
CA PRO A 17 -21.59 44.05 -25.15
C PRO A 17 -21.17 44.96 -26.33
N PRO A 18 -19.89 45.37 -26.43
CA PRO A 18 -19.43 46.28 -27.47
C PRO A 18 -19.28 45.57 -28.82
N LEU A 19 -19.65 46.28 -29.89
CA LEU A 19 -19.54 45.88 -31.29
C LEU A 19 -18.06 45.82 -31.73
N LEU A 20 -17.61 44.66 -32.20
CA LEU A 20 -16.34 44.49 -32.89
C LEU A 20 -16.46 44.99 -34.34
N SER A 21 -15.81 46.12 -34.61
CA SER A 21 -15.64 46.68 -35.97
C SER A 21 -14.72 45.77 -36.80
N THR A 22 -15.29 45.13 -37.82
CA THR A 22 -14.58 44.33 -38.81
C THR A 22 -14.04 45.26 -39.90
N THR A 23 -12.74 45.55 -39.87
CA THR A 23 -12.06 46.19 -40.99
C THR A 23 -11.59 45.11 -41.97
N ILE A 24 -12.32 44.97 -43.07
CA ILE A 24 -11.92 44.15 -44.22
C ILE A 24 -10.80 44.91 -44.95
N THR A 25 -9.56 44.45 -44.78
CA THR A 25 -8.44 44.89 -45.64
C THR A 25 -8.28 43.90 -46.78
N SER A 26 -8.40 44.41 -47.99
CA SER A 26 -8.27 43.69 -49.26
C SER A 26 -6.87 43.09 -49.43
N ILE A 27 -6.79 41.78 -49.57
CA ILE A 27 -5.55 41.07 -49.91
C ILE A 27 -5.31 41.22 -51.42
N THR A 28 -4.28 41.98 -51.79
CA THR A 28 -3.73 41.95 -53.15
C THR A 28 -2.58 40.95 -53.22
N ARG A 29 -2.66 40.09 -54.23
CA ARG A 29 -1.76 38.97 -54.49
C ARG A 29 -0.47 39.48 -55.15
N ARG A 30 0.60 39.71 -54.39
CA ARG A 30 1.97 39.84 -54.94
C ARG A 30 3.03 39.42 -53.91
N SER A 31 3.60 38.25 -54.16
CA SER A 31 5.01 37.86 -53.96
C SER A 31 5.81 38.59 -52.88
N LEU A 32 6.13 37.88 -51.80
CA LEU A 32 7.37 38.06 -51.04
C LEU A 32 7.82 36.68 -50.52
N LEU A 33 8.80 36.09 -51.19
CA LEU A 33 9.61 34.99 -50.67
C LEU A 33 10.46 35.57 -49.54
N LEU A 34 10.17 35.19 -48.29
CA LEU A 34 11.02 35.52 -47.15
C LEU A 34 11.45 34.23 -46.47
N SER A 35 12.67 33.82 -46.81
CA SER A 35 13.45 32.84 -46.06
C SER A 35 13.88 33.46 -44.73
N THR A 36 13.36 32.96 -43.61
CA THR A 36 13.90 33.24 -42.28
C THR A 36 14.02 31.94 -41.48
N ALA A 37 15.23 31.76 -40.97
CA ALA A 37 15.79 30.58 -40.33
C ALA A 37 14.92 29.93 -39.25
N LEU A 38 14.99 28.59 -39.16
CA LEU A 38 14.63 27.86 -37.96
C LEU A 38 15.56 28.30 -36.83
N SER A 39 15.04 29.08 -35.89
CA SER A 39 15.65 29.19 -34.57
C SER A 39 15.63 27.80 -33.93
N PRO A 40 16.75 27.23 -33.46
CA PRO A 40 16.71 26.00 -32.69
C PRO A 40 15.88 26.26 -31.42
N LEU A 41 14.90 25.40 -31.15
CA LEU A 41 14.20 25.40 -29.87
C LEU A 41 15.23 25.42 -28.75
N PRO A 42 15.04 26.20 -27.68
CA PRO A 42 15.90 26.09 -26.51
C PRO A 42 15.87 24.63 -26.07
N ALA A 43 17.06 24.01 -26.03
CA ALA A 43 17.23 22.66 -25.51
C ALA A 43 16.53 22.61 -24.15
N ILE A 44 15.58 21.68 -24.02
CA ILE A 44 14.88 21.41 -22.77
C ILE A 44 15.96 21.23 -21.71
N THR A 45 16.10 22.19 -20.82
CA THR A 45 16.98 22.10 -19.66
C THR A 45 16.50 20.88 -18.91
N SER A 46 17.24 19.77 -19.00
CA SER A 46 16.91 18.55 -18.29
C SER A 46 16.85 18.91 -16.82
N SER A 47 15.65 18.92 -16.25
CA SER A 47 15.46 19.08 -14.81
C SER A 47 16.41 18.13 -14.10
N PRO A 48 17.08 18.54 -13.01
CA PRO A 48 17.96 17.63 -12.28
C PRO A 48 17.19 16.34 -11.94
N PRO A 49 17.82 15.16 -12.07
CA PRO A 49 17.15 13.90 -11.75
C PRO A 49 16.67 13.94 -10.30
N LEU A 50 15.45 13.45 -10.06
CA LEU A 50 14.89 13.39 -8.71
C LEU A 50 15.79 12.57 -7.79
N ASP A 51 15.98 13.06 -6.56
CA ASP A 51 16.74 12.33 -5.56
C ASP A 51 15.90 11.17 -5.00
N THR A 52 16.11 9.97 -5.57
CA THR A 52 15.53 8.71 -5.09
C THR A 52 16.52 7.90 -4.27
N LYS A 53 17.53 8.55 -3.67
CA LYS A 53 18.47 7.87 -2.79
C LYS A 53 17.70 7.32 -1.58
N ILE A 54 17.97 6.05 -1.27
CA ILE A 54 17.39 5.39 -0.08
C ILE A 54 18.05 6.00 1.16
N THR A 55 17.27 6.71 1.97
CA THR A 55 17.74 7.33 3.23
C THR A 55 17.58 6.38 4.41
N ASP A 56 16.44 5.68 4.45
CA ASP A 56 16.03 4.82 5.54
C ASP A 56 15.56 3.48 5.00
N ARG A 57 15.63 2.45 5.84
CA ARG A 57 15.12 1.12 5.53
C ARG A 57 14.20 0.65 6.65
N VAL A 58 13.07 0.07 6.29
CA VAL A 58 12.15 -0.57 7.22
C VAL A 58 11.86 -1.99 6.74
N PHE A 59 11.45 -2.85 7.67
CA PHE A 59 10.96 -4.18 7.35
C PHE A 59 9.50 -4.33 7.76
N MET A 60 8.79 -5.20 7.04
CA MET A 60 7.44 -5.64 7.37
C MET A 60 7.35 -7.15 7.17
N ASP A 61 6.91 -7.86 8.19
CA ASP A 61 6.61 -9.29 8.13
C ASP A 61 5.13 -9.48 7.88
N PHE A 62 4.79 -10.30 6.89
CA PHE A 62 3.42 -10.61 6.54
C PHE A 62 3.08 -12.03 6.95
N SER A 63 1.84 -12.22 7.43
CA SER A 63 1.31 -13.53 7.79
C SER A 63 -0.15 -13.66 7.35
N ILE A 64 -0.58 -14.90 7.12
CA ILE A 64 -1.98 -15.27 6.91
C ILE A 64 -2.56 -15.80 8.21
N CYS A 65 -3.80 -15.41 8.48
CA CYS A 65 -4.66 -15.99 9.49
C CYS A 65 -5.87 -16.69 8.82
N PRO A 66 -5.89 -18.03 8.75
CA PRO A 66 -7.03 -18.77 8.20
C PRO A 66 -8.30 -18.62 9.06
N ASN A 67 -8.12 -18.60 10.38
CA ASN A 67 -9.19 -18.55 11.37
C ASN A 67 -9.40 -17.13 11.93
N TYR A 68 -9.30 -16.11 11.09
CA TYR A 68 -9.71 -14.75 11.47
C TYR A 68 -11.24 -14.70 11.57
N SER A 69 -11.79 -15.38 12.57
CA SER A 69 -13.19 -15.36 12.93
C SER A 69 -13.39 -14.23 13.92
N ARG A 70 -13.97 -13.14 13.43
CA ARG A 70 -14.34 -12.01 14.25
C ARG A 70 -15.63 -12.33 14.99
N SER A 71 -15.51 -13.12 16.06
CA SER A 71 -16.58 -13.28 17.05
C SER A 71 -16.10 -12.69 18.37
N ASP A 72 -16.66 -11.53 18.70
CA ASP A 72 -16.92 -11.07 20.07
C ASP A 72 -15.82 -11.41 21.10
N ARG A 73 -14.82 -10.55 21.21
CA ARG A 73 -13.95 -10.53 22.38
C ARG A 73 -14.05 -9.17 23.04
N THR A 74 -14.74 -9.18 24.17
CA THR A 74 -14.74 -8.15 25.19
C THR A 74 -13.32 -7.68 25.50
N VAL A 75 -13.25 -6.37 25.75
CA VAL A 75 -12.06 -5.60 26.15
C VAL A 75 -11.29 -6.36 27.24
N SER A 76 -10.11 -6.83 26.88
CA SER A 76 -9.08 -7.29 27.80
C SER A 76 -7.77 -6.61 27.38
N ASP A 77 -7.23 -5.79 28.27
CA ASP A 77 -6.09 -4.87 28.14
C ASP A 77 -4.72 -5.54 27.90
N SER A 78 -4.69 -6.68 27.21
CA SER A 78 -3.47 -7.29 26.70
C SER A 78 -3.77 -7.89 25.34
N LEU A 79 -3.26 -7.24 24.27
CA LEU A 79 -3.47 -7.63 22.87
C LEU A 79 -3.31 -9.15 22.69
N PRO A 80 -4.41 -9.91 22.53
CA PRO A 80 -4.30 -11.33 22.22
C PRO A 80 -3.70 -11.42 20.83
N SER A 81 -2.87 -12.44 20.58
CA SER A 81 -2.40 -12.77 19.24
C SER A 81 -3.61 -12.74 18.29
N ILE A 82 -3.62 -11.79 17.35
CA ILE A 82 -4.71 -11.54 16.39
C ILE A 82 -5.20 -12.83 15.72
N CYS A 83 -4.32 -13.83 15.64
CA CYS A 83 -4.61 -15.14 15.14
C CYS A 83 -4.00 -16.20 16.06
N ALA A 84 -4.73 -17.27 16.35
CA ALA A 84 -4.16 -18.47 16.97
C ALA A 84 -3.30 -19.26 15.96
N ASP A 85 -3.77 -19.36 14.71
CA ASP A 85 -3.12 -20.14 13.65
C ASP A 85 -2.46 -19.21 12.63
N THR A 86 -1.29 -18.67 12.98
CA THR A 86 -0.53 -17.79 12.08
C THR A 86 0.35 -18.59 11.13
N THR A 87 0.25 -18.32 9.83
CA THR A 87 1.16 -18.86 8.81
C THR A 87 2.00 -17.71 8.25
N PRO A 88 3.32 -17.68 8.46
CA PRO A 88 4.17 -16.60 7.96
C PRO A 88 4.28 -16.68 6.43
N LEU A 89 4.09 -15.54 5.75
CA LEU A 89 4.34 -15.38 4.31
C LEU A 89 5.79 -14.97 4.05
N GLY A 90 6.36 -14.14 4.93
CA GLY A 90 7.75 -13.72 4.84
C GLY A 90 7.96 -12.23 5.12
N ARG A 91 9.21 -11.80 4.96
CA ARG A 91 9.67 -10.44 5.24
C ARG A 91 9.83 -9.65 3.94
N VAL A 92 9.36 -8.41 3.96
CA VAL A 92 9.60 -7.41 2.92
C VAL A 92 10.46 -6.30 3.50
N VAL A 93 11.53 -5.94 2.80
CA VAL A 93 12.38 -4.80 3.15
C VAL A 93 12.07 -3.65 2.20
N ILE A 94 11.79 -2.48 2.76
CA ILE A 94 11.39 -1.28 2.02
C ILE A 94 12.46 -0.20 2.23
N GLY A 95 12.96 0.36 1.14
CA GLY A 95 13.77 1.57 1.12
C GLY A 95 12.92 2.81 0.96
N LEU A 96 13.22 3.86 1.72
CA LEU A 96 12.44 5.10 1.78
C LEU A 96 13.21 6.29 1.18
N TYR A 97 12.50 7.20 0.52
CA TYR A 97 13.03 8.37 -0.18
C TYR A 97 12.93 9.64 0.69
N GLY A 98 13.60 9.64 1.86
CA GLY A 98 13.45 10.70 2.86
C GLY A 98 13.93 12.09 2.43
N HIS A 99 14.75 12.21 1.38
CA HIS A 99 15.11 13.52 0.83
C HIS A 99 14.00 14.12 -0.04
N LEU A 100 13.19 13.28 -0.69
CA LEU A 100 12.15 13.74 -1.60
C LEU A 100 10.86 14.11 -0.84
N VAL A 101 10.46 13.25 0.09
CA VAL A 101 9.21 13.35 0.87
C VAL A 101 9.48 13.05 2.35
N PRO A 102 10.27 13.91 3.04
CA PRO A 102 10.72 13.68 4.41
C PRO A 102 9.57 13.48 5.40
N LEU A 103 8.45 14.20 5.24
CA LEU A 103 7.32 14.12 6.18
C LEU A 103 6.58 12.79 6.03
N THR A 104 6.29 12.39 4.78
CA THR A 104 5.69 11.09 4.49
C THR A 104 6.56 9.95 5.01
N VAL A 105 7.87 10.01 4.76
CA VAL A 105 8.83 9.00 5.22
C VAL A 105 8.93 8.96 6.75
N SER A 106 9.01 10.11 7.41
CA SER A 106 9.04 10.21 8.87
C SER A 106 7.78 9.59 9.49
N ASN A 107 6.60 9.94 8.98
CA ASN A 107 5.33 9.40 9.48
C ASN A 107 5.26 7.88 9.29
N PHE A 108 5.58 7.39 8.09
CA PHE A 108 5.57 5.96 7.78
C PHE A 108 6.53 5.19 8.69
N LYS A 109 7.73 5.75 8.93
CA LYS A 109 8.72 5.17 9.83
C LYS A 109 8.23 5.11 11.28
N THR A 110 7.68 6.21 11.79
CA THR A 110 7.08 6.26 13.13
C THR A 110 6.02 5.17 13.30
N MET A 111 5.14 4.99 12.30
CA MET A 111 4.12 3.93 12.33
C MET A 111 4.69 2.51 12.22
N CYS A 112 5.89 2.33 11.67
CA CYS A 112 6.59 1.04 11.69
C CYS A 112 7.25 0.74 13.04
N THR A 113 7.74 1.76 13.76
CA THR A 113 8.55 1.59 14.98
C THR A 113 7.80 1.82 16.28
N SER A 114 6.64 2.49 16.24
CA SER A 114 5.83 2.78 17.41
C SER A 114 5.39 1.49 18.11
N SER A 115 5.33 1.53 19.43
CA SER A 115 4.86 0.38 20.22
C SER A 115 3.37 0.16 19.98
N LEU A 116 2.55 1.18 20.18
CA LEU A 116 1.12 1.25 19.84
C LEU A 116 0.69 2.73 19.78
N PRO A 117 -0.10 3.17 18.80
CA PRO A 117 -0.54 2.47 17.59
C PRO A 117 0.57 2.37 16.52
N SER A 118 0.56 1.28 15.72
CA SER A 118 1.55 0.99 14.67
C SER A 118 0.96 0.12 13.56
N TYR A 119 1.67 -0.07 12.45
CA TYR A 119 1.23 -0.97 11.36
C TYR A 119 1.22 -2.45 11.77
N LYS A 120 1.98 -2.82 12.81
CA LYS A 120 1.93 -4.15 13.38
C LYS A 120 0.51 -4.48 13.79
N ASN A 121 0.08 -5.71 13.51
CA ASN A 121 -1.25 -6.21 13.81
C ASN A 121 -2.38 -5.50 13.02
N THR A 122 -2.08 -4.90 11.86
CA THR A 122 -3.10 -4.33 10.95
C THR A 122 -3.29 -5.20 9.70
N LEU A 123 -4.49 -5.13 9.11
CA LEU A 123 -4.86 -5.95 7.95
C LEU A 123 -4.47 -5.33 6.61
N ILE A 124 -4.23 -6.21 5.63
CA ILE A 124 -4.31 -5.87 4.21
C ILE A 124 -5.79 -5.89 3.83
N HIS A 125 -6.39 -4.71 3.70
CA HIS A 125 -7.85 -4.58 3.59
C HIS A 125 -8.33 -4.75 2.14
N LYS A 126 -7.49 -4.44 1.14
CA LYS A 126 -7.79 -4.62 -0.29
C LYS A 126 -6.60 -5.18 -1.05
N ILE A 127 -6.89 -6.05 -2.01
CA ILE A 127 -5.92 -6.53 -2.99
C ILE A 127 -6.52 -6.35 -4.38
N PHE A 128 -5.85 -5.59 -5.24
CA PHE A 128 -6.18 -5.43 -6.65
C PHE A 128 -5.24 -6.34 -7.45
N PRO A 129 -5.72 -7.54 -7.87
CA PRO A 129 -4.84 -8.53 -8.48
C PRO A 129 -4.17 -7.98 -9.74
N GLY A 130 -2.85 -8.16 -9.84
CA GLY A 130 -2.07 -7.67 -10.96
C GLY A 130 -1.68 -6.18 -10.90
N GLN A 131 -2.05 -5.46 -9.83
CA GLN A 131 -1.85 -4.02 -9.71
C GLN A 131 -1.14 -3.64 -8.40
N PHE A 132 -1.85 -3.70 -7.26
CA PHE A 132 -1.34 -3.31 -5.95
C PHE A 132 -2.22 -3.89 -4.84
N PHE A 133 -1.78 -3.78 -3.59
CA PHE A 133 -2.64 -3.98 -2.42
C PHE A 133 -2.58 -2.75 -1.50
N LEU A 134 -3.58 -2.62 -0.63
CA LEU A 134 -3.73 -1.51 0.32
C LEU A 134 -3.63 -2.00 1.77
N ALA A 135 -2.96 -1.22 2.60
CA ALA A 135 -2.69 -1.50 4.01
C ALA A 135 -2.71 -0.21 4.85
N GLY A 136 -2.90 -0.36 6.16
CA GLY A 136 -2.89 0.81 7.06
C GLY A 136 -4.15 1.67 7.00
N ARG A 137 -5.31 1.12 6.61
CA ARG A 137 -6.61 1.83 6.62
C ARG A 137 -6.88 2.44 7.98
N GLN A 138 -7.29 3.70 8.03
CA GLN A 138 -7.64 4.37 9.27
C GLN A 138 -9.09 4.05 9.66
N GLY A 139 -9.31 3.66 10.92
CA GLY A 139 -10.66 3.43 11.42
C GLY A 139 -10.73 2.63 12.71
N ILE A 140 -11.64 1.67 12.75
CA ILE A 140 -12.06 0.96 13.95
C ILE A 140 -11.06 -0.16 14.27
N LYS A 141 -10.39 -0.07 15.42
CA LYS A 141 -9.38 -1.05 15.86
C LYS A 141 -9.89 -2.48 15.85
N GLU A 142 -11.16 -2.70 16.21
CA GLU A 142 -11.80 -4.01 16.22
C GLU A 142 -11.90 -4.62 14.80
N LYS A 143 -11.87 -3.81 13.74
CA LYS A 143 -11.84 -4.25 12.33
C LYS A 143 -10.43 -4.59 11.84
N GLY A 144 -9.40 -4.48 12.70
CA GLY A 144 -7.99 -4.59 12.28
C GLY A 144 -7.50 -3.36 11.52
N GLU A 145 -8.19 -2.23 11.69
CA GLU A 145 -7.84 -0.92 11.16
C GLU A 145 -6.98 -0.15 12.16
N LEU A 146 -6.32 0.89 11.67
CA LEU A 146 -5.33 1.65 12.40
C LEU A 146 -5.95 2.93 12.95
N HIS A 147 -5.60 3.32 14.18
CA HIS A 147 -5.88 4.65 14.69
C HIS A 147 -4.55 5.36 14.90
N PRO A 148 -4.11 6.23 13.98
CA PRO A 148 -2.86 6.97 14.12
C PRO A 148 -2.83 7.78 15.41
N PRO A 149 -1.64 8.01 15.99
CA PRO A 149 -1.53 8.81 17.19
C PRO A 149 -1.63 10.31 16.82
N LEU A 150 -2.18 11.13 17.72
CA LEU A 150 -2.48 12.55 17.45
C LEU A 150 -1.22 13.40 17.21
N ASP A 151 -0.10 12.98 17.80
CA ASP A 151 1.22 13.57 17.66
C ASP A 151 1.85 13.31 16.27
N LEU A 152 1.31 12.35 15.50
CA LEU A 152 1.71 12.14 14.12
C LEU A 152 1.36 13.39 13.30
N ALA A 153 2.35 13.90 12.57
CA ALA A 153 2.19 15.13 11.81
C ALA A 153 1.20 14.92 10.66
N ARG A 154 0.31 15.90 10.42
CA ARG A 154 -0.55 15.88 9.23
C ARG A 154 0.32 16.05 7.99
N ASN A 155 0.12 15.20 6.99
CA ASN A 155 0.95 15.18 5.80
C ASN A 155 0.63 16.35 4.85
N THR A 156 1.42 17.42 4.93
CA THR A 156 1.32 18.61 4.08
C THR A 156 1.95 18.42 2.70
N GLU A 157 2.67 17.33 2.44
CA GLU A 157 3.27 17.06 1.12
C GLU A 157 2.20 16.72 0.06
N SER A 158 0.98 16.39 0.50
CA SER A 158 -0.19 16.16 -0.35
C SER A 158 -0.63 17.37 -1.18
N VAL A 159 -0.23 18.58 -0.80
CA VAL A 159 -0.49 19.80 -1.58
C VAL A 159 0.72 20.26 -2.38
N ASP A 160 1.89 19.64 -2.22
CA ASP A 160 3.10 19.97 -2.98
C ASP A 160 3.21 19.11 -4.23
N SER A 161 3.15 19.75 -5.40
CA SER A 161 3.37 19.10 -6.70
C SER A 161 4.66 18.28 -6.80
N ARG A 162 5.72 18.63 -6.05
CA ARG A 162 6.99 17.88 -6.04
C ARG A 162 6.82 16.45 -5.54
N ALA A 163 5.87 16.22 -4.62
CA ALA A 163 5.62 14.90 -4.03
C ALA A 163 5.04 13.91 -5.06
N PHE A 164 4.47 14.40 -6.18
CA PHE A 164 3.79 13.61 -7.19
C PHE A 164 4.63 13.31 -8.44
N LEU A 165 5.92 13.65 -8.42
CA LEU A 165 6.81 13.52 -9.58
C LEU A 165 7.21 12.06 -9.91
N LEU A 166 7.25 11.19 -8.89
CA LEU A 166 7.57 9.77 -9.06
C LEU A 166 6.33 8.97 -9.51
N ARG A 167 6.57 7.90 -10.28
CA ARG A 167 5.53 7.11 -10.93
C ARG A 167 5.53 5.64 -10.52
N HIS A 168 4.36 5.00 -10.61
CA HIS A 168 4.10 3.60 -10.32
C HIS A 168 4.48 2.70 -11.51
N SER A 169 5.71 2.85 -11.99
CA SER A 169 6.19 2.28 -13.26
C SER A 169 6.56 0.79 -13.18
N ARG A 170 6.71 0.22 -11.99
CA ARG A 170 7.19 -1.16 -11.78
C ARG A 170 6.56 -1.80 -10.54
N PRO A 171 6.69 -3.13 -10.36
CA PRO A 171 6.35 -3.80 -9.11
C PRO A 171 7.24 -3.35 -7.95
N GLY A 172 6.72 -3.36 -6.73
CA GLY A 172 7.45 -2.99 -5.52
C GLY A 172 7.61 -1.48 -5.33
N VAL A 173 6.78 -0.64 -5.94
CA VAL A 173 6.69 0.79 -5.61
C VAL A 173 5.80 0.96 -4.40
N VAL A 174 6.25 1.73 -3.41
CA VAL A 174 5.50 2.03 -2.18
C VAL A 174 5.03 3.47 -2.22
N SER A 175 3.73 3.69 -2.03
CA SER A 175 3.10 5.00 -2.14
C SER A 175 2.08 5.24 -1.03
N LEU A 176 1.95 6.49 -0.61
CA LEU A 176 0.88 6.94 0.26
C LEU A 176 -0.41 6.94 -0.57
N CYS A 177 -1.45 6.30 -0.05
CA CYS A 177 -2.73 6.17 -0.70
C CYS A 177 -3.55 7.44 -0.46
N LEU A 178 -3.86 8.20 -1.51
CA LEU A 178 -4.69 9.40 -1.43
C LEU A 178 -5.97 9.24 -2.25
N SER A 179 -5.85 8.82 -3.52
CA SER A 179 -7.03 8.72 -4.40
C SER A 179 -7.83 7.44 -4.21
N GLU A 180 -7.16 6.34 -3.89
CA GLU A 180 -7.81 5.05 -3.65
C GLU A 180 -8.19 4.86 -2.18
N ASN A 181 -7.97 5.88 -1.34
CA ASN A 181 -8.21 5.84 0.09
C ASN A 181 -9.73 5.72 0.34
N ASP A 182 -10.12 4.59 0.90
CA ASP A 182 -11.51 4.22 1.11
C ASP A 182 -11.91 4.26 2.59
N ASP A 183 -11.18 5.02 3.42
CA ASP A 183 -11.57 5.34 4.80
C ASP A 183 -12.98 5.94 4.84
N ASP A 184 -13.71 5.65 5.92
CA ASP A 184 -15.10 6.08 6.12
C ASP A 184 -15.17 7.63 6.16
N ASP A 185 -16.21 8.22 5.57
CA ASP A 185 -16.32 9.68 5.46
C ASP A 185 -16.33 10.38 6.83
N ASP A 186 -16.98 9.77 7.83
CA ASP A 186 -16.97 10.26 9.22
C ASP A 186 -15.56 10.32 9.80
N VAL A 187 -14.68 9.39 9.42
CA VAL A 187 -13.27 9.36 9.84
C VAL A 187 -12.46 10.43 9.11
N LYS A 188 -12.73 10.65 7.82
CA LYS A 188 -12.04 11.69 7.00
C LYS A 188 -12.39 13.11 7.43
N LEU A 189 -13.62 13.33 7.90
CA LEU A 189 -14.09 14.63 8.36
C LEU A 189 -13.58 15.01 9.75
N ASP A 190 -12.99 14.06 10.47
CA ASP A 190 -12.38 14.31 11.78
C ASP A 190 -11.18 15.28 11.64
N PRO A 191 -11.14 16.40 12.40
CA PRO A 191 -9.95 17.26 12.47
C PRO A 191 -8.67 16.51 12.85
N ASP A 192 -8.80 15.41 13.59
CA ASP A 192 -7.69 14.56 14.03
C ASP A 192 -7.33 13.47 13.01
N TYR A 193 -7.97 13.45 11.83
CA TYR A 193 -7.62 12.55 10.73
C TYR A 193 -6.14 12.68 10.33
N ARG A 194 -5.50 11.53 10.11
CA ARG A 194 -4.09 11.41 9.72
C ARG A 194 -3.94 10.26 8.73
N ASN A 195 -3.93 10.57 7.45
CA ASN A 195 -3.77 9.53 6.45
C ASN A 195 -2.41 8.80 6.58
N VAL A 196 -2.50 7.51 6.86
CA VAL A 196 -1.39 6.55 6.98
C VAL A 196 -1.60 5.33 6.06
N GLU A 197 -2.64 5.35 5.23
CA GLU A 197 -2.92 4.28 4.32
C GLU A 197 -1.87 4.29 3.20
N PHE A 198 -1.32 3.12 2.89
CA PHE A 198 -0.30 2.96 1.87
C PHE A 198 -0.62 1.80 0.94
N LEU A 199 0.00 1.87 -0.23
CA LEU A 199 -0.10 0.86 -1.27
C LEU A 199 1.28 0.35 -1.66
N ILE A 200 1.32 -0.92 -2.06
CA ILE A 200 2.51 -1.54 -2.68
C ILE A 200 2.09 -2.12 -4.02
N THR A 201 2.74 -1.69 -5.11
CA THR A 201 2.49 -2.24 -6.44
C THR A 201 3.00 -3.68 -6.54
N THR A 202 2.22 -4.56 -7.13
CA THR A 202 2.49 -6.01 -7.16
C THR A 202 2.95 -6.49 -8.54
N GLY A 203 2.62 -5.73 -9.60
CA GLY A 203 2.91 -6.13 -10.98
C GLY A 203 1.94 -7.16 -11.54
N PRO A 204 2.10 -7.58 -12.81
CA PRO A 204 3.34 -7.52 -13.60
C PRO A 204 3.58 -6.21 -14.36
N GLY A 205 2.56 -5.37 -14.54
CA GLY A 205 2.65 -4.11 -15.29
C GLY A 205 2.78 -2.86 -14.41
N PRO A 206 2.98 -1.69 -15.04
CA PRO A 206 2.87 -0.39 -14.36
C PRO A 206 1.42 -0.09 -13.96
N CYS A 207 1.23 0.77 -12.96
CA CYS A 207 -0.07 1.26 -12.50
C CYS A 207 -0.22 2.77 -12.78
N PRO A 208 -0.29 3.20 -14.06
CA PRO A 208 -0.34 4.63 -14.42
C PRO A 208 -1.59 5.36 -13.88
N GLN A 209 -2.66 4.63 -13.53
CA GLN A 209 -3.86 5.18 -12.93
C GLN A 209 -3.63 5.83 -11.56
N LEU A 210 -2.54 5.45 -10.88
CA LEU A 210 -2.15 5.98 -9.57
C LEU A 210 -1.24 7.22 -9.67
N ASP A 211 -0.66 7.47 -10.84
CA ASP A 211 0.31 8.55 -11.05
C ASP A 211 -0.37 9.93 -10.92
N ASN A 212 0.37 10.88 -10.34
CA ASN A 212 -0.11 12.24 -10.03
C ASN A 212 -1.31 12.31 -9.07
N LYS A 213 -1.70 11.17 -8.50
CA LYS A 213 -2.80 11.07 -7.53
C LYS A 213 -2.35 10.56 -6.17
N ASN A 214 -1.23 9.85 -6.12
CA ASN A 214 -0.67 9.24 -4.92
C ASN A 214 0.82 9.61 -4.80
N ILE A 215 1.34 9.65 -3.58
CA ILE A 215 2.73 10.09 -3.30
C ILE A 215 3.64 8.86 -3.16
N VAL A 216 4.52 8.65 -4.14
CA VAL A 216 5.53 7.59 -4.05
C VAL A 216 6.64 8.02 -3.09
N PHE A 217 6.83 7.25 -2.02
CA PHE A 217 7.82 7.55 -0.97
C PHE A 217 8.85 6.44 -0.75
N GLY A 218 8.73 5.30 -1.45
CA GLY A 218 9.69 4.21 -1.30
C GLY A 218 9.59 3.11 -2.35
N THR A 219 10.42 2.09 -2.15
CA THR A 219 10.44 0.89 -3.00
C THR A 219 10.85 -0.34 -2.20
N VAL A 220 10.30 -1.49 -2.57
CA VAL A 220 10.68 -2.81 -2.06
C VAL A 220 12.08 -3.17 -2.56
N LEU A 221 12.97 -3.47 -1.62
CA LEU A 221 14.35 -3.89 -1.87
C LEU A 221 14.48 -5.42 -1.84
N GLU A 222 13.76 -6.07 -0.92
CA GLU A 222 13.77 -7.51 -0.70
C GLU A 222 12.34 -7.99 -0.39
N GLY A 223 12.00 -9.23 -0.75
CA GLY A 223 10.67 -9.80 -0.49
C GLY A 223 9.60 -9.49 -1.55
N LEU A 224 10.00 -9.19 -2.80
CA LEU A 224 9.04 -8.94 -3.89
C LEU A 224 8.23 -10.21 -4.25
N ASP A 225 8.77 -11.39 -4.01
CA ASP A 225 8.08 -12.67 -4.06
C ASP A 225 6.94 -12.74 -3.04
N VAL A 226 7.17 -12.32 -1.79
CA VAL A 226 6.11 -12.21 -0.75
C VAL A 226 5.00 -11.27 -1.20
N VAL A 227 5.35 -10.11 -1.78
CA VAL A 227 4.39 -9.14 -2.33
C VAL A 227 3.52 -9.76 -3.43
N ARG A 228 4.12 -10.58 -4.31
CA ARG A 228 3.38 -11.31 -5.36
C ARG A 228 2.51 -12.42 -4.79
N GLU A 229 2.98 -13.13 -3.76
CA GLU A 229 2.20 -14.15 -3.08
C GLU A 229 0.93 -13.54 -2.45
N ILE A 230 1.07 -12.41 -1.75
CA ILE A 230 -0.06 -11.64 -1.24
C ILE A 230 -1.03 -11.31 -2.38
N ALA A 231 -0.51 -10.78 -3.50
CA ALA A 231 -1.34 -10.42 -4.66
C ALA A 231 -2.11 -11.58 -5.30
N SER A 232 -1.64 -12.82 -5.10
CA SER A 232 -2.27 -14.03 -5.62
C SER A 232 -3.45 -14.53 -4.77
N ILE A 233 -3.62 -13.98 -3.56
CA ILE A 233 -4.68 -14.39 -2.64
C ILE A 233 -6.05 -14.07 -3.26
N PRO A 234 -6.96 -15.05 -3.32
CA PRO A 234 -8.30 -14.83 -3.84
C PRO A 234 -9.01 -13.69 -3.11
N THR A 235 -9.65 -12.80 -3.86
CA THR A 235 -10.42 -11.69 -3.33
C THR A 235 -11.91 -11.86 -3.62
N TYR A 236 -12.73 -11.21 -2.79
CA TYR A 236 -14.16 -11.14 -3.04
C TYR A 236 -14.43 -10.35 -4.31
N LYS A 237 -15.13 -10.99 -5.26
CA LYS A 237 -15.61 -10.37 -6.49
C LYS A 237 -17.15 -10.41 -6.48
N PRO A 238 -17.81 -9.25 -6.55
CA PRO A 238 -19.27 -9.20 -6.71
C PRO A 238 -19.68 -9.82 -8.06
N SER A 239 -20.90 -10.33 -8.15
CA SER A 239 -21.46 -10.76 -9.44
C SER A 239 -21.65 -9.57 -10.39
N GLU A 240 -21.62 -9.80 -11.71
CA GLU A 240 -21.75 -8.74 -12.71
C GLU A 240 -23.03 -7.91 -12.56
N ARG A 241 -24.15 -8.57 -12.24
CA ARG A 241 -25.43 -7.93 -11.97
C ARG A 241 -25.34 -6.96 -10.79
N ILE A 242 -24.64 -7.33 -9.72
CA ILE A 242 -24.46 -6.49 -8.53
C ILE A 242 -23.57 -5.27 -8.85
N ARG A 243 -22.60 -5.40 -9.77
CA ARG A 243 -21.79 -4.25 -10.21
C ARG A 243 -22.66 -3.21 -10.93
N GLN A 244 -23.47 -3.66 -11.90
CA GLN A 244 -24.37 -2.79 -12.67
C GLN A 244 -25.39 -2.05 -11.78
N PHE A 245 -25.98 -2.73 -10.80
CA PHE A 245 -26.91 -2.07 -9.86
C PHE A 245 -26.19 -1.08 -8.93
N ASN A 246 -24.97 -1.38 -8.47
CA ASN A 246 -24.21 -0.44 -7.64
C ASN A 246 -23.78 0.81 -8.42
N ASP A 247 -23.38 0.67 -9.69
CA ASP A 247 -22.98 1.81 -10.52
C ASP A 247 -24.16 2.75 -10.80
N LEU A 248 -25.37 2.19 -10.98
CA LEU A 248 -26.60 2.98 -11.07
C LEU A 248 -26.96 3.64 -9.72
N ALA A 249 -26.79 2.92 -8.61
CA ALA A 249 -27.09 3.42 -7.28
C ALA A 249 -26.16 4.58 -6.86
N GLU A 250 -24.87 4.52 -7.22
CA GLU A 250 -23.93 5.63 -7.06
C GLU A 250 -24.35 6.86 -7.85
N PHE A 251 -24.74 6.68 -9.11
CA PHE A 251 -25.25 7.80 -9.93
C PHE A 251 -26.45 8.50 -9.27
N LEU A 252 -27.22 7.78 -8.47
CA LEU A 252 -28.38 8.29 -7.73
C LEU A 252 -28.05 8.72 -6.29
N GLY A 253 -26.79 8.62 -5.85
CA GLY A 253 -26.35 9.03 -4.51
C GLY A 253 -26.78 8.11 -3.37
N ASP A 254 -27.00 6.81 -3.63
CA ASP A 254 -27.43 5.85 -2.60
C ASP A 254 -26.23 5.31 -1.79
N GLU A 255 -26.17 5.65 -0.50
CA GLU A 255 -25.13 5.22 0.45
C GLU A 255 -24.99 3.68 0.55
N ARG A 256 -26.03 2.91 0.20
CA ARG A 256 -25.95 1.44 0.19
C ARG A 256 -24.94 0.90 -0.82
N ALA A 257 -24.67 1.65 -1.90
CA ALA A 257 -23.68 1.29 -2.90
C ALA A 257 -22.25 1.34 -2.34
N GLN A 258 -21.97 2.27 -1.42
CA GLN A 258 -20.66 2.40 -0.76
C GLN A 258 -20.36 1.18 0.12
N ASN A 259 -21.35 0.75 0.93
CA ASN A 259 -21.24 -0.43 1.78
C ASN A 259 -20.98 -1.72 0.97
N ALA A 260 -21.58 -1.85 -0.22
CA ALA A 260 -21.34 -2.99 -1.09
C ALA A 260 -19.91 -3.01 -1.67
N ARG A 261 -19.34 -1.84 -1.97
CA ARG A 261 -17.98 -1.69 -2.50
C ARG A 261 -16.89 -1.87 -1.44
N ALA A 262 -17.19 -1.57 -0.18
CA ALA A 262 -16.29 -1.87 0.94
C ALA A 262 -15.89 -3.36 0.99
N LEU A 263 -16.72 -4.26 0.45
CA LEU A 263 -16.39 -5.70 0.36
C LEU A 263 -15.58 -6.09 -0.87
N TRP A 264 -15.59 -5.28 -1.94
CA TRP A 264 -14.91 -5.63 -3.20
C TRP A 264 -13.41 -5.69 -3.00
N ASN A 265 -12.73 -6.62 -3.67
CA ASN A 265 -11.28 -6.77 -3.58
C ASN A 265 -10.75 -7.08 -2.18
N LYS A 266 -11.65 -7.36 -1.21
CA LYS A 266 -11.25 -7.81 0.12
C LYS A 266 -10.68 -9.23 0.03
N PRO A 267 -9.53 -9.53 0.65
CA PRO A 267 -8.96 -10.88 0.66
C PRO A 267 -9.90 -11.90 1.30
N LEU A 268 -10.02 -13.08 0.69
CA LEU A 268 -10.81 -14.20 1.26
C LEU A 268 -10.10 -14.89 2.42
N LYS A 269 -8.78 -14.70 2.54
CA LYS A 269 -7.96 -15.08 3.70
C LYS A 269 -7.42 -13.81 4.33
N ALA A 270 -7.51 -13.68 5.65
CA ALA A 270 -6.99 -12.50 6.33
C ALA A 270 -5.45 -12.48 6.25
N VAL A 271 -4.92 -11.45 5.59
CA VAL A 271 -3.48 -11.15 5.56
C VAL A 271 -3.25 -9.96 6.45
N TYR A 272 -2.21 -10.02 7.26
CA TYR A 272 -1.89 -8.96 8.20
C TYR A 272 -0.38 -8.76 8.34
N ILE A 273 0.01 -7.60 8.82
CA ILE A 273 1.39 -7.26 9.15
C ILE A 273 1.66 -7.82 10.56
N SER A 274 2.44 -8.89 10.65
CA SER A 274 2.73 -9.57 11.92
C SER A 274 3.82 -8.89 12.74
N ASP A 275 4.77 -8.25 12.07
CA ASP A 275 5.80 -7.42 12.69
C ASP A 275 6.29 -6.34 11.73
N CYS A 276 6.79 -5.23 12.25
CA CYS A 276 7.42 -4.19 11.45
C CYS A 276 8.41 -3.38 12.29
N GLY A 277 9.35 -2.71 11.63
CA GLY A 277 10.33 -1.87 12.31
C GLY A 277 11.37 -1.26 11.39
N GLU A 278 12.25 -0.45 11.97
CA GLU A 278 13.37 0.17 11.25
C GLU A 278 14.59 -0.78 11.20
N LEU A 279 15.23 -0.85 10.04
CA LEU A 279 16.53 -1.48 9.87
C LEU A 279 17.61 -0.41 9.95
N LYS A 280 18.35 -0.39 11.05
CA LYS A 280 19.49 0.50 11.19
C LYS A 280 20.55 0.14 10.16
N LEU A 281 20.93 1.11 9.33
CA LEU A 281 22.09 0.96 8.46
C LEU A 281 23.31 0.76 9.37
N LEU A 282 23.96 -0.40 9.26
CA LEU A 282 25.29 -0.56 9.81
C LEU A 282 26.19 0.37 8.99
N ASP A 283 26.63 1.48 9.58
CA ASP A 283 27.63 2.34 8.96
C ASP A 283 28.82 1.46 8.53
N SER A 284 29.11 1.45 7.22
CA SER A 284 30.25 0.74 6.63
C SER A 284 31.59 1.42 6.96
N GLY A 285 31.77 1.86 8.21
CA GLY A 285 32.88 2.67 8.69
C GLY A 285 33.30 2.41 10.14
N SER A 286 32.89 1.29 10.74
CA SER A 286 33.38 0.88 12.07
C SER A 286 33.81 -0.59 12.05
N THR A 287 34.99 -0.86 11.50
CA THR A 287 35.80 -2.02 11.92
C THR A 287 36.23 -1.80 13.37
N LYS A 288 35.31 -1.96 14.31
CA LYS A 288 35.67 -2.21 15.70
C LYS A 288 36.13 -3.66 15.73
N ASN A 289 37.42 -3.85 16.02
CA ASN A 289 38.04 -5.14 16.29
C ASN A 289 37.14 -5.95 17.21
N LEU A 290 36.50 -6.98 16.65
CA LEU A 290 35.83 -7.99 17.44
C LEU A 290 36.93 -8.84 18.08
N PRO A 291 36.94 -9.05 19.41
CA PRO A 291 37.86 -10.00 19.99
C PRO A 291 37.52 -11.37 19.40
N SER A 292 38.54 -12.10 18.95
CA SER A 292 38.39 -13.46 18.44
C SER A 292 37.83 -14.35 19.55
N ILE A 293 36.51 -14.50 19.60
CA ILE A 293 35.88 -15.58 20.37
C ILE A 293 36.21 -16.86 19.61
N ARG A 294 37.26 -17.56 20.06
CA ARG A 294 37.45 -18.97 19.72
C ARG A 294 36.20 -19.70 20.19
N LEU A 295 35.27 -19.99 19.28
CA LEU A 295 34.28 -21.03 19.50
C LEU A 295 35.06 -22.35 19.68
N ALA A 296 35.19 -22.79 20.92
CA ALA A 296 35.56 -24.16 21.21
C ALA A 296 34.41 -25.04 20.70
N ILE A 297 34.54 -25.54 19.47
CA ILE A 297 33.72 -26.63 18.97
C ILE A 297 34.10 -27.85 19.81
N ARG A 298 33.33 -28.10 20.89
CA ARG A 298 33.29 -29.45 21.46
C ARG A 298 32.46 -30.30 20.50
N PRO A 299 33.01 -31.38 19.94
CA PRO A 299 32.19 -32.32 19.18
C PRO A 299 31.14 -32.91 20.14
N LYS A 300 29.86 -32.71 19.82
CA LYS A 300 28.77 -33.48 20.43
C LYS A 300 28.90 -34.92 19.93
N THR A 301 29.49 -35.78 20.75
CA THR A 301 29.37 -37.23 20.60
C THR A 301 27.89 -37.58 20.76
N ILE A 302 27.26 -38.03 19.69
CA ILE A 302 25.91 -38.61 19.71
C ILE A 302 26.06 -40.03 20.27
N PRO A 303 25.41 -40.42 21.38
CA PRO A 303 25.37 -41.81 21.77
C PRO A 303 24.32 -42.52 20.91
N PHE A 304 24.75 -43.18 19.84
CA PHE A 304 23.97 -44.23 19.20
C PHE A 304 24.03 -45.48 20.08
N ALA A 305 23.13 -45.57 21.06
CA ALA A 305 22.80 -46.83 21.70
C ALA A 305 21.75 -47.54 20.84
N LEU A 306 22.22 -48.34 19.87
CA LEU A 306 21.37 -49.31 19.17
C LEU A 306 20.98 -50.40 20.17
N ASN A 307 19.74 -50.36 20.63
CA ASN A 307 19.16 -51.40 21.46
C ASN A 307 18.91 -52.65 20.58
N ARG A 308 19.77 -53.67 20.72
CA ARG A 308 19.81 -54.90 19.90
C ARG A 308 18.59 -55.81 20.11
N THR A 309 17.63 -55.43 20.93
CA THR A 309 16.44 -56.21 21.28
C THR A 309 15.20 -55.86 20.45
N TYR A 310 15.20 -54.75 19.71
CA TYR A 310 14.04 -54.31 18.91
C TYR A 310 14.10 -54.73 17.43
N LEU A 311 15.29 -55.04 16.90
CA LEU A 311 15.47 -55.44 15.49
C LEU A 311 15.29 -56.95 15.25
N ASN A 312 15.33 -57.79 16.29
CA ASN A 312 15.06 -59.23 16.16
C ASN A 312 13.56 -59.59 16.17
N ASN A 313 12.67 -58.65 16.53
CA ASN A 313 11.22 -58.87 16.53
C ASN A 313 10.50 -58.37 15.25
N MET A 314 11.22 -57.82 14.27
CA MET A 314 10.67 -57.39 12.98
C MET A 314 11.19 -58.22 11.78
N LEU A 315 11.97 -59.27 12.02
CA LEU A 315 12.49 -60.20 11.00
C LEU A 315 12.13 -61.67 11.32
N GLY A 316 10.98 -61.89 11.94
CA GLY A 316 10.52 -63.21 12.36
C GLY A 316 9.08 -63.49 11.96
N SER A 317 8.74 -63.36 10.67
CA SER A 317 7.52 -63.97 10.08
C SER A 317 7.60 -63.85 8.56
N ASN A 318 8.13 -64.88 7.90
CA ASN A 318 7.74 -65.38 6.56
C ASN A 318 8.84 -66.28 5.99
N GLU A 319 9.08 -67.42 6.63
CA GLU A 319 9.61 -68.61 5.95
C GLU A 319 8.54 -69.70 6.04
N ASN A 320 7.57 -69.62 5.14
CA ASN A 320 6.76 -70.75 4.68
C ASN A 320 5.87 -70.27 3.53
N GLN A 321 6.46 -70.19 2.33
CA GLN A 321 5.82 -70.48 1.04
C GLN A 321 6.81 -70.11 -0.07
N LEU A 322 6.89 -70.96 -1.09
CA LEU A 322 7.75 -70.94 -2.29
C LEU A 322 9.03 -71.79 -2.22
N ALA A 323 8.82 -73.12 -2.19
CA ALA A 323 9.73 -74.07 -2.83
C ALA A 323 8.89 -75.16 -3.53
N THR A 324 8.20 -74.75 -4.59
CA THR A 324 7.67 -75.63 -5.63
C THR A 324 7.60 -74.80 -6.90
N LEU A 325 8.58 -74.96 -7.79
CA LEU A 325 8.41 -75.04 -9.25
C LEU A 325 9.78 -75.02 -9.96
N SER A 326 9.90 -76.02 -10.83
CA SER A 326 10.75 -76.17 -12.02
C SER A 326 12.27 -76.38 -11.89
N SER A 327 12.61 -77.60 -12.34
CA SER A 327 13.77 -78.06 -13.15
C SER A 327 15.14 -78.14 -12.49
#